data_AF-A0A1E7GSC4-F1
#
_entry.id   AF-A0A1E7GSC4-F1
#
_cell.length_a   1.000
_cell.length_b   1.000
_cell.length_c   1.000
_cell.angle_alpha   90.00
_cell.angle_beta   90.00
_cell.angle_gamma   90.00
#
_symmetry.space_group_name_H-M   'P 1'
#
loop_
_entity.id
_entity.type
_entity.pdbx_description
1 polymer ?
#
loop_
_entity_poly.entity_id
_entity_poly.type
_entity_poly.pdbx_seq_one_letter_code
_entity_poly.pdbx_strand_id
1 'polypeptide(L)'
;MKHRDRIRRLIAQEAARLMYEEQIREYRTAKRKAARRFGPEKSLCLGNHLPSNAEIRQELERLLDLHEEQRRPERLLQLRLLALKYLELMAQFRPYLVGSVLSGCVTERSDIDIHLFAEDPEEVANFLQARNLPFEEERVTVRQGGKYLDYIHCYLEDQGVEIECSIYTPRERHRVPRSSITGKPMERADAKKLRRLIAATLTLANSRSPKD
;
A
#
# COMPACT_ATOMS: atom_id res chain seq x y z
N MET A 1 13.33 -28.31 -12.36
CA MET A 1 12.25 -27.47 -11.79
C MET A 1 10.91 -28.02 -12.27
N LYS A 2 9.94 -28.33 -11.39
CA LYS A 2 8.66 -28.93 -11.84
C LYS A 2 7.93 -27.93 -12.75
N HIS A 3 7.28 -28.40 -13.82
CA HIS A 3 6.55 -27.55 -14.78
C HIS A 3 5.59 -26.56 -14.11
N ARG A 4 4.94 -27.00 -13.02
CA ARG A 4 4.08 -26.17 -12.17
C ARG A 4 4.78 -24.95 -11.57
N ASP A 5 5.98 -25.12 -11.05
CA ASP A 5 6.73 -24.05 -10.40
C ASP A 5 7.20 -23.01 -11.44
N ARG A 6 7.45 -23.46 -12.67
CA ARG A 6 7.73 -22.58 -13.81
C ARG A 6 6.53 -21.71 -14.16
N ILE A 7 5.34 -22.31 -14.30
CA ILE A 7 4.11 -21.56 -14.61
C ILE A 7 3.80 -20.54 -13.50
N ARG A 8 3.87 -20.94 -12.23
CA ARG A 8 3.63 -20.04 -11.11
C ARG A 8 4.55 -18.82 -11.14
N ARG A 9 5.85 -19.04 -11.41
CA ARG A 9 6.83 -17.96 -11.53
C ARG A 9 6.52 -17.02 -12.69
N LEU A 10 6.12 -17.55 -13.84
CA LEU A 10 5.72 -16.74 -15.00
C LEU A 10 4.48 -15.90 -14.70
N ILE A 11 3.48 -16.47 -14.00
CA ILE A 11 2.30 -15.72 -13.56
C ILE A 11 2.69 -14.63 -12.56
N ALA A 12 3.66 -14.88 -11.66
CA ALA A 12 4.13 -13.88 -10.70
C ALA A 12 4.81 -12.70 -11.41
N GLN A 13 5.67 -12.99 -12.39
CA GLN A 13 6.33 -12.00 -13.23
C GLN A 13 5.34 -11.14 -14.00
N GLU A 14 4.37 -11.80 -14.63
CA GLU A 14 3.34 -11.11 -15.39
C GLU A 14 2.43 -10.28 -14.47
N ALA A 15 2.06 -10.79 -13.31
CA ALA A 15 1.28 -10.03 -12.34
C ALA A 15 2.04 -8.78 -11.87
N ALA A 16 3.34 -8.89 -11.59
CA ALA A 16 4.18 -7.76 -11.22
C ALA A 16 4.28 -6.73 -12.36
N ARG A 17 4.46 -7.20 -13.60
CA ARG A 17 4.45 -6.37 -14.80
C ARG A 17 3.11 -5.64 -14.97
N LEU A 18 1.97 -6.31 -14.77
CA LEU A 18 0.65 -5.68 -14.82
C LEU A 18 0.46 -4.63 -13.73
N MET A 19 0.97 -4.89 -12.51
CA MET A 19 0.92 -3.88 -11.43
C MET A 19 1.78 -2.66 -11.78
N TYR A 20 2.90 -2.86 -12.47
CA TYR A 20 3.80 -1.80 -12.91
C TYR A 20 3.25 -1.01 -14.11
N GLU A 21 3.09 -1.68 -15.26
CA GLU A 21 2.72 -1.05 -16.54
C GLU A 21 1.27 -0.61 -16.57
N GLU A 22 0.35 -1.45 -16.08
CA GLU A 22 -1.09 -1.18 -16.10
C GLU A 22 -1.60 -0.60 -14.78
N GLN A 23 -0.69 -0.29 -13.84
CA GLN A 23 -0.98 0.42 -12.60
C GLN A 23 -2.05 -0.26 -11.72
N ILE A 24 -2.16 -1.59 -11.78
CA ILE A 24 -3.11 -2.35 -10.97
C ILE A 24 -2.68 -2.32 -9.50
N ARG A 25 -3.49 -1.71 -8.63
CA ARG A 25 -3.21 -1.61 -7.18
C ARG A 25 -3.39 -2.94 -6.44
N GLU A 26 -4.45 -3.69 -6.76
CA GLU A 26 -4.78 -4.93 -6.05
C GLU A 26 -4.06 -6.19 -6.60
N TYR A 27 -3.31 -6.86 -5.73
CA TYR A 27 -2.68 -8.16 -6.04
C TYR A 27 -3.67 -9.21 -6.56
N ARG A 28 -4.89 -9.26 -6.02
CA ARG A 28 -5.90 -10.26 -6.42
C ARG A 28 -6.29 -10.06 -7.89
N THR A 29 -6.48 -8.82 -8.30
CA THR A 29 -6.84 -8.44 -9.66
C THR A 29 -5.68 -8.69 -10.61
N ALA A 30 -4.45 -8.30 -10.23
CA ALA A 30 -3.24 -8.56 -11.02
C ALA A 30 -3.02 -10.05 -11.28
N LYS A 31 -3.12 -10.90 -10.25
CA LYS A 31 -2.98 -12.36 -10.39
C LYS A 31 -4.00 -12.98 -11.32
N ARG A 32 -5.27 -12.61 -11.17
CA ARG A 32 -6.34 -13.16 -12.00
C ARG A 32 -6.16 -12.75 -13.46
N LYS A 33 -5.73 -11.51 -13.71
CA LYS A 33 -5.45 -11.02 -15.06
C LYS A 33 -4.23 -11.70 -15.66
N ALA A 34 -3.14 -11.85 -14.89
CA ALA A 34 -1.93 -12.56 -15.31
C ALA A 34 -2.22 -14.03 -15.65
N ALA A 35 -2.91 -14.76 -14.75
CA ALA A 35 -3.20 -16.19 -14.95
C ALA A 35 -3.97 -16.46 -16.25
N ARG A 36 -4.90 -15.57 -16.62
CA ARG A 36 -5.67 -15.68 -17.89
C ARG A 36 -4.78 -15.64 -19.13
N ARG A 37 -3.63 -14.95 -19.09
CA ARG A 37 -2.69 -14.87 -20.22
C ARG A 37 -1.93 -16.18 -20.47
N PHE A 38 -1.80 -17.03 -19.45
CA PHE A 38 -1.11 -18.32 -19.55
C PHE A 38 -2.04 -19.51 -19.81
N GLY A 39 -3.36 -19.29 -19.81
CA GLY A 39 -4.34 -20.27 -20.25
C GLY A 39 -5.73 -20.05 -19.64
N PRO A 40 -6.80 -20.50 -20.32
CA PRO A 40 -8.18 -20.37 -19.84
C PRO A 40 -8.54 -21.39 -18.74
N GLU A 41 -7.64 -22.31 -18.38
CA GLU A 41 -7.94 -23.32 -17.37
C GLU A 41 -8.24 -22.70 -16.00
N LYS A 42 -9.35 -23.12 -15.40
CA LYS A 42 -9.74 -22.74 -14.03
C LYS A 42 -8.65 -23.08 -12.99
N SER A 43 -7.85 -24.12 -13.24
CA SER A 43 -6.71 -24.55 -12.42
C SER A 43 -5.64 -23.46 -12.26
N LEU A 44 -5.42 -22.64 -13.30
CA LEU A 44 -4.44 -21.55 -13.32
C LEU A 44 -4.97 -20.29 -12.65
N CYS A 45 -6.29 -20.07 -12.71
CA CYS A 45 -6.94 -18.88 -12.17
C CYS A 45 -7.40 -19.01 -10.70
N LEU A 46 -7.57 -20.23 -10.18
CA LEU A 46 -8.15 -20.50 -8.85
C LEU A 46 -7.41 -21.58 -8.06
N GLY A 47 -6.35 -22.18 -8.60
CA GLY A 47 -5.68 -23.35 -8.01
C GLY A 47 -4.23 -23.11 -7.57
N ASN A 48 -3.52 -24.22 -7.34
CA ASN A 48 -2.14 -24.27 -6.83
C ASN A 48 -1.07 -23.60 -7.72
N HIS A 49 -1.45 -23.09 -8.89
CA HIS A 49 -0.56 -22.38 -9.81
C HIS A 49 -0.54 -20.87 -9.57
N LEU A 50 -1.47 -20.33 -8.78
CA LEU A 50 -1.50 -18.90 -8.48
C LEU A 50 -0.37 -18.55 -7.50
N PRO A 51 0.42 -17.49 -7.78
CA PRO A 51 1.45 -17.06 -6.85
C PRO A 51 0.86 -16.44 -5.58
N SER A 52 1.61 -16.49 -4.49
CA SER A 52 1.36 -15.70 -3.29
C SER A 52 1.54 -14.20 -3.57
N ASN A 53 0.98 -13.34 -2.70
CA ASN A 53 1.24 -11.90 -2.80
C ASN A 53 2.74 -11.61 -2.57
N ALA A 54 3.41 -12.37 -1.69
CA ALA A 54 4.84 -12.27 -1.45
C ALA A 54 5.68 -12.53 -2.72
N GLU A 55 5.36 -13.59 -3.48
CA GLU A 55 6.08 -13.90 -4.73
C GLU A 55 5.92 -12.75 -5.74
N ILE A 56 4.72 -12.19 -5.89
CA ILE A 56 4.50 -11.06 -6.81
C ILE A 56 5.22 -9.81 -6.34
N ARG A 57 5.16 -9.53 -5.03
CA ARG A 57 5.87 -8.40 -4.42
C ARG A 57 7.37 -8.47 -4.69
N GLN A 58 7.96 -9.66 -4.58
CA GLN A 58 9.38 -9.86 -4.88
C GLN A 58 9.70 -9.60 -6.36
N GLU A 59 8.85 -10.06 -7.28
CA GLU A 59 9.03 -9.79 -8.71
C GLU A 59 8.83 -8.29 -9.03
N LEU A 60 7.90 -7.61 -8.36
CA LEU A 60 7.65 -6.17 -8.51
C LEU A 60 8.83 -5.35 -7.99
N GLU A 61 9.39 -5.68 -6.83
CA GLU A 61 10.59 -5.04 -6.30
C GLU A 61 11.75 -5.16 -7.29
N ARG A 62 11.95 -6.35 -7.89
CA ARG A 62 12.97 -6.54 -8.92
C ARG A 62 12.72 -5.70 -10.18
N LEU A 63 11.46 -5.59 -10.63
CA LEU A 63 11.13 -4.75 -11.78
C LEU A 63 11.41 -3.27 -11.48
N LEU A 64 11.03 -2.80 -10.30
CA LEU A 64 11.29 -1.41 -9.88
C LEU A 64 12.78 -1.12 -9.75
N ASP A 65 13.57 -2.06 -9.22
CA ASP A 65 15.02 -1.90 -9.14
C ASP A 65 15.67 -1.81 -10.53
N LEU A 66 15.16 -2.54 -11.52
CA LEU A 66 15.67 -2.50 -12.89
C LEU A 66 15.29 -1.22 -13.67
N HIS A 67 14.11 -0.65 -13.40
CA HIS A 67 13.54 0.43 -14.20
C HIS A 67 13.61 1.82 -13.53
N GLU A 68 13.62 1.90 -12.20
CA GLU A 68 13.38 3.16 -11.46
C GLU A 68 14.41 3.46 -10.36
N GLU A 69 15.59 2.84 -10.41
CA GLU A 69 16.61 2.93 -9.35
C GLU A 69 16.92 4.38 -8.93
N GLN A 70 16.90 5.32 -9.87
CA GLN A 70 17.23 6.73 -9.64
C GLN A 70 16.04 7.59 -9.18
N ARG A 71 14.81 7.31 -9.62
CA ARG A 71 13.62 8.16 -9.33
C ARG A 71 12.85 7.73 -8.09
N ARG A 72 12.93 6.44 -7.73
CA ARG A 72 12.20 5.87 -6.60
C ARG A 72 12.55 6.51 -5.25
N PRO A 73 13.82 6.81 -4.91
CA PRO A 73 14.16 7.39 -3.61
C PRO A 73 13.54 8.77 -3.38
N GLU A 74 13.54 9.63 -4.41
CA GLU A 74 12.96 10.97 -4.35
C GLU A 74 11.44 10.90 -4.23
N ARG A 75 10.79 10.08 -5.06
CA ARG A 75 9.33 9.87 -4.99
C ARG A 75 8.90 9.33 -3.64
N LEU A 76 9.62 8.33 -3.11
CA LEU A 76 9.35 7.78 -1.79
C LEU A 76 9.48 8.84 -0.69
N LEU A 77 10.51 9.69 -0.76
CA LEU A 77 10.69 10.78 0.18
C LEU A 77 9.52 11.78 0.11
N GLN A 78 9.12 12.20 -1.09
CA GLN A 78 7.97 13.08 -1.31
C GLN A 78 6.69 12.50 -0.70
N LEU A 79 6.38 11.24 -1.00
CA LEU A 79 5.19 10.56 -0.46
C LEU A 79 5.25 10.44 1.07
N ARG A 80 6.42 10.16 1.64
CA ARG A 80 6.60 10.09 3.11
C ARG A 80 6.45 11.45 3.78
N LEU A 81 6.92 12.53 3.16
CA LEU A 81 6.73 13.89 3.67
C LEU A 81 5.26 14.29 3.63
N LEU A 82 4.56 13.98 2.53
CA LEU A 82 3.13 14.23 2.39
C LEU A 82 2.33 13.40 3.40
N ALA A 83 2.64 12.11 3.55
CA ALA A 83 2.03 11.26 4.57
C ALA A 83 2.26 11.83 5.98
N LEU A 84 3.47 12.31 6.28
CA LEU A 84 3.77 12.90 7.58
C LEU A 84 2.89 14.12 7.88
N LYS A 85 2.70 15.02 6.90
CA LYS A 85 1.79 16.18 7.01
C LYS A 85 0.39 15.72 7.44
N TYR A 86 -0.17 14.69 6.80
CA TYR A 86 -1.50 14.19 7.12
C TYR A 86 -1.58 13.45 8.46
N LEU A 87 -0.55 12.67 8.83
CA LEU A 87 -0.48 12.05 10.15
C LEU A 87 -0.46 13.08 11.29
N GLU A 88 0.18 14.24 11.07
CA GLU A 88 0.20 15.33 12.05
C GLU A 88 -1.11 16.10 12.06
N LEU A 89 -1.67 16.39 10.88
CA LEU A 89 -2.95 17.08 10.76
C LEU A 89 -4.06 16.31 11.48
N MET A 90 -4.12 15.00 11.27
CA MET A 90 -5.16 14.11 11.80
C MET A 90 -4.79 13.50 13.16
N ALA A 91 -3.84 14.09 13.90
CA ALA A 91 -3.29 13.51 15.13
C ALA A 91 -4.35 13.14 16.19
N GLN A 92 -5.47 13.87 16.24
CA GLN A 92 -6.59 13.58 17.16
C GLN A 92 -7.18 12.17 16.95
N PHE A 93 -7.15 11.63 15.72
CA PHE A 93 -7.62 10.30 15.36
C PHE A 93 -6.53 9.22 15.46
N ARG A 94 -5.37 9.57 16.04
CA ARG A 94 -4.26 8.66 16.36
C ARG A 94 -3.79 7.81 15.15
N PRO A 95 -3.45 8.47 14.02
CA PRO A 95 -3.34 7.82 12.73
C PRO A 95 -2.11 6.91 12.61
N TYR A 96 -2.21 5.89 11.75
CA TYR A 96 -1.08 5.07 11.32
C TYR A 96 -0.98 5.03 9.79
N LEU A 97 0.20 5.34 9.26
CA LEU A 97 0.56 5.04 7.87
C LEU A 97 0.73 3.53 7.69
N VAL A 98 0.21 2.99 6.59
CA VAL A 98 0.38 1.61 6.16
C VAL A 98 0.78 1.55 4.68
N GLY A 99 0.77 0.36 4.09
CA GLY A 99 0.85 0.21 2.64
C GLY A 99 2.22 0.45 2.00
N SER A 100 2.17 0.84 0.73
CA SER A 100 3.32 0.93 -0.18
C SER A 100 4.36 1.95 0.31
N VAL A 101 3.92 3.15 0.71
CA VAL A 101 4.75 4.28 1.18
C VAL A 101 5.52 3.95 2.46
N LEU A 102 4.91 3.18 3.38
CA LEU A 102 5.63 2.67 4.54
C LEU A 102 6.70 1.67 4.13
N SER A 103 6.30 0.66 3.34
CA SER A 103 7.18 -0.45 2.95
C SER A 103 8.30 -0.05 1.98
N GLY A 104 8.19 1.09 1.30
CA GLY A 104 9.17 1.60 0.34
C GLY A 104 9.00 1.10 -1.10
N CYS A 105 8.06 0.18 -1.35
CA CYS A 105 7.74 -0.31 -2.70
C CYS A 105 6.68 0.58 -3.33
N VAL A 106 7.07 1.81 -3.68
CA VAL A 106 6.22 2.78 -4.36
C VAL A 106 6.41 2.71 -5.88
N THR A 107 5.34 3.01 -6.60
CA THR A 107 5.24 3.17 -8.05
C THR A 107 4.74 4.59 -8.36
N GLU A 108 4.68 4.97 -9.63
CA GLU A 108 4.19 6.31 -10.05
C GLU A 108 2.79 6.66 -9.50
N ARG A 109 1.91 5.66 -9.39
CA ARG A 109 0.51 5.80 -8.90
C ARG A 109 0.29 5.37 -7.46
N SER A 110 1.35 5.20 -6.67
CA SER A 110 1.17 4.88 -5.25
C SER A 110 0.40 5.99 -4.53
N ASP A 111 -0.63 5.54 -3.84
CA ASP A 111 -1.47 6.24 -2.88
C ASP A 111 -0.83 6.22 -1.49
N ILE A 112 -1.38 7.06 -0.60
CA ILE A 112 -1.02 7.12 0.81
C ILE A 112 -2.16 6.50 1.62
N ASP A 113 -1.91 5.32 2.18
CA ASP A 113 -2.88 4.62 3.04
C ASP A 113 -2.72 5.02 4.52
N ILE A 114 -3.76 5.63 5.10
CA ILE A 114 -3.80 6.03 6.50
C ILE A 114 -4.96 5.35 7.22
N HIS A 115 -4.67 4.66 8.31
CA HIS A 115 -5.69 4.17 9.22
C HIS A 115 -5.99 5.23 10.28
N LEU A 116 -7.24 5.65 10.39
CA LEU A 116 -7.76 6.54 11.42
C LEU A 116 -8.58 5.76 12.46
N PHE A 117 -8.67 6.29 13.68
CA PHE A 117 -9.42 5.67 14.77
C PHE A 117 -10.37 6.67 15.42
N ALA A 118 -11.67 6.50 15.16
CA ALA A 118 -12.76 7.34 15.67
C ALA A 118 -13.95 6.45 16.08
N GLU A 119 -14.70 6.86 17.10
CA GLU A 119 -15.91 6.10 17.50
C GLU A 119 -16.99 6.20 16.41
N ASP A 120 -17.10 7.37 15.78
CA ASP A 120 -17.98 7.63 14.64
C ASP A 120 -17.19 8.15 13.43
N PRO A 121 -17.31 7.54 12.24
CA PRO A 121 -16.76 8.07 10.99
C PRO A 121 -17.16 9.52 10.67
N GLU A 122 -18.35 9.96 11.10
CA GLU A 122 -18.81 11.34 10.90
C GLU A 122 -17.88 12.36 11.60
N GLU A 123 -17.20 11.99 12.69
CA GLU A 123 -16.23 12.87 13.34
C GLU A 123 -15.05 13.22 12.40
N VAL A 124 -14.62 12.25 11.58
CA VAL A 124 -13.56 12.44 10.59
C VAL A 124 -14.05 13.33 9.46
N ALA A 125 -15.24 13.05 8.93
CA ALA A 125 -15.87 13.84 7.88
C ALA A 125 -16.01 15.32 8.28
N ASN A 126 -16.58 15.56 9.47
CA ASN A 126 -16.75 16.90 10.03
C ASN A 126 -15.40 17.62 10.23
N PHE A 127 -14.37 16.89 10.68
CA PHE A 127 -13.02 17.43 10.82
C PHE A 127 -12.42 17.88 9.48
N LEU A 128 -12.61 17.08 8.43
CA LEU A 128 -12.15 17.39 7.07
C LEU A 128 -12.88 18.61 6.50
N GLN A 129 -14.21 18.65 6.63
CA GLN A 129 -15.05 19.77 6.20
C GLN A 129 -14.65 21.07 6.90
N ALA A 130 -14.48 21.04 8.23
CA ALA A 130 -14.09 22.22 9.01
C ALA A 130 -12.72 22.81 8.61
N ARG A 131 -11.89 22.02 7.92
CA ARG A 131 -10.58 22.43 7.40
C ARG A 131 -10.60 22.74 5.91
N ASN A 132 -11.79 22.75 5.28
CA ASN A 132 -11.98 22.92 3.84
C ASN A 132 -11.13 21.94 3.02
N LEU A 133 -11.01 20.70 3.47
CA LEU A 133 -10.37 19.63 2.71
C LEU A 133 -11.46 18.90 1.90
N PRO A 134 -11.43 18.94 0.57
CA PRO A 134 -12.31 18.12 -0.26
C PRO A 134 -12.01 16.63 -0.05
N PHE A 135 -13.06 15.81 0.01
CA PHE A 135 -12.95 14.37 0.11
C PHE A 135 -14.18 13.68 -0.47
N GLU A 136 -14.01 12.42 -0.85
CA GLU A 136 -15.09 11.51 -1.21
C GLU A 136 -15.21 10.41 -0.15
N GLU A 137 -16.44 10.00 0.19
CA GLU A 137 -16.69 8.89 1.10
C GLU A 137 -17.14 7.65 0.35
N GLU A 138 -16.60 6.50 0.75
CA GLU A 138 -17.04 5.20 0.25
C GLU A 138 -17.19 4.20 1.39
N ARG A 139 -18.18 3.32 1.26
CA ARG A 139 -18.32 2.15 2.12
C ARG A 139 -17.59 0.96 1.51
N VAL A 140 -16.53 0.51 2.16
CA VAL A 140 -15.69 -0.59 1.68
C VAL A 140 -15.90 -1.83 2.54
N THR A 141 -16.30 -2.94 1.92
CA THR A 141 -16.49 -4.23 2.59
C THR A 141 -15.20 -5.06 2.56
N VAL A 142 -14.60 -5.28 3.72
CA VAL A 142 -13.37 -6.07 3.90
C VAL A 142 -13.69 -7.44 4.48
N ARG A 143 -13.12 -8.49 3.88
CA ARG A 143 -13.18 -9.85 4.44
C ARG A 143 -12.04 -10.08 5.43
N GLN A 144 -12.35 -10.14 6.72
CA GLN A 144 -11.37 -10.37 7.79
C GLN A 144 -11.84 -11.51 8.71
N GLY A 145 -10.97 -12.49 8.96
CA GLY A 145 -11.28 -13.60 9.88
C GLY A 145 -12.52 -14.42 9.51
N GLY A 146 -12.85 -14.51 8.22
CA GLY A 146 -14.06 -15.20 7.73
C GLY A 146 -15.34 -14.37 7.81
N LYS A 147 -15.28 -13.15 8.36
CA LYS A 147 -16.40 -12.20 8.41
C LYS A 147 -16.25 -11.12 7.34
N TYR A 148 -17.36 -10.53 6.96
CA TYR A 148 -17.41 -9.31 6.14
C TYR A 148 -17.67 -8.14 7.09
N LEU A 149 -16.79 -7.14 7.05
CA LEU A 149 -16.85 -5.95 7.87
C LEU A 149 -16.88 -4.75 6.92
N ASP A 150 -17.79 -3.81 7.17
CA ASP A 150 -17.87 -2.57 6.40
C ASP A 150 -17.11 -1.48 7.12
N TYR A 151 -16.29 -0.76 6.37
CA TYR A 151 -15.55 0.41 6.84
C TYR A 151 -15.91 1.61 5.98
N ILE A 152 -15.83 2.81 6.56
CA ILE A 152 -15.92 4.05 5.81
C ILE A 152 -14.50 4.49 5.46
N HIS A 153 -14.29 4.77 4.19
CA HIS A 153 -13.05 5.31 3.66
C HIS A 153 -13.32 6.73 3.18
N CYS A 154 -12.44 7.67 3.56
CA CYS A 154 -12.41 9.01 2.99
C CYS A 154 -11.21 9.11 2.04
N TYR A 155 -11.44 9.51 0.80
CA TYR A 155 -10.39 9.72 -0.19
C TYR A 155 -10.16 11.21 -0.38
N LEU A 156 -8.92 11.64 -0.22
CA LEU A 156 -8.49 13.01 -0.45
C LEU A 156 -7.47 13.04 -1.59
N GLU A 157 -7.27 14.22 -2.18
CA GLU A 157 -6.19 14.46 -3.12
C GLU A 157 -5.34 15.64 -2.64
N ASP A 158 -4.00 15.48 -2.64
CA ASP A 158 -3.04 16.56 -2.44
C ASP A 158 -1.85 16.35 -3.36
N GLN A 159 -1.47 17.37 -4.14
CA GLN A 159 -0.36 17.30 -5.10
C GLN A 159 -0.49 16.14 -6.11
N GLY A 160 -1.71 15.82 -6.54
CA GLY A 160 -1.99 14.71 -7.45
C GLY A 160 -1.72 13.32 -6.84
N VAL A 161 -1.63 13.24 -5.51
CA VAL A 161 -1.51 12.00 -4.75
C VAL A 161 -2.80 11.77 -3.99
N GLU A 162 -3.39 10.59 -4.21
CA GLU A 162 -4.55 10.15 -3.46
C GLU A 162 -4.15 9.72 -2.04
N ILE A 163 -4.92 10.16 -1.06
CA ILE A 163 -4.75 9.81 0.34
C ILE A 163 -6.01 9.08 0.78
N GLU A 164 -5.89 7.78 0.99
CA GLU A 164 -6.97 6.93 1.45
C GLU A 164 -6.95 6.88 2.98
N CYS A 165 -8.03 7.34 3.61
CA CYS A 165 -8.21 7.31 5.05
C CYS A 165 -9.27 6.26 5.43
N SER A 166 -8.84 5.06 5.80
CA SER A 166 -9.72 4.01 6.30
C SER A 166 -10.03 4.24 7.78
N ILE A 167 -11.32 4.36 8.13
CA ILE A 167 -11.75 4.69 9.49
C ILE A 167 -12.13 3.42 10.25
N TYR A 168 -11.43 3.20 11.38
CA TYR A 168 -11.66 2.08 12.29
C TYR A 168 -12.16 2.57 13.65
N THR A 169 -12.74 1.67 14.44
CA THR A 169 -13.08 1.98 15.83
C THR A 169 -11.83 2.06 16.71
N PRO A 170 -11.84 2.81 17.83
CA PRO A 170 -10.67 2.90 18.71
C PRO A 170 -10.25 1.55 19.31
N ARG A 171 -11.20 0.61 19.45
CA ARG A 171 -10.95 -0.77 19.91
C ARG A 171 -10.10 -1.57 18.91
N GLU A 172 -10.20 -1.28 17.63
CA GLU A 172 -9.44 -1.93 16.56
C GLU A 172 -8.00 -1.42 16.47
N ARG A 173 -7.67 -0.30 17.12
CA ARG A 173 -6.30 0.25 17.12
C ARG A 173 -5.25 -0.74 17.61
N HIS A 174 -5.59 -1.53 18.63
CA HIS A 174 -4.73 -2.56 19.19
C HIS A 174 -4.79 -3.89 18.43
N ARG A 175 -5.75 -4.04 17.52
CA ARG A 175 -5.90 -5.23 16.67
C ARG A 175 -5.19 -4.99 15.35
N VAL A 176 -3.96 -5.48 15.26
CA VAL A 176 -3.18 -5.37 14.02
C VAL A 176 -3.61 -6.49 13.07
N PRO A 177 -4.21 -6.18 11.91
CA PRO A 177 -4.57 -7.19 10.92
C PRO A 177 -3.30 -7.86 10.37
N ARG A 178 -3.45 -9.05 9.80
CA ARG A 178 -2.36 -9.70 9.08
C ARG A 178 -2.15 -9.02 7.73
N SER A 179 -0.89 -8.78 7.36
CA SER A 179 -0.53 -8.37 6.01
C SER A 179 -0.93 -9.47 5.02
N SER A 180 -1.61 -9.07 3.95
CA SER A 180 -1.94 -9.98 2.84
C SER A 180 -0.70 -10.42 2.04
N ILE A 181 0.43 -9.73 2.22
CA ILE A 181 1.70 -10.02 1.56
C ILE A 181 2.52 -11.01 2.39
N THR A 182 2.82 -10.66 3.65
CA THR A 182 3.78 -11.43 4.47
C THR A 182 3.11 -12.43 5.41
N GLY A 183 1.80 -12.34 5.65
CA GLY A 183 1.08 -13.12 6.67
C GLY A 183 1.42 -12.75 8.13
N LYS A 184 2.40 -11.88 8.34
CA LYS A 184 2.80 -11.31 9.64
C LYS A 184 1.86 -10.16 10.02
N PRO A 185 1.90 -9.67 11.28
CA PRO A 185 1.21 -8.43 11.64
C PRO A 185 1.56 -7.32 10.65
N MET A 186 0.54 -6.63 10.15
CA MET A 186 0.69 -5.51 9.22
C MET A 186 1.59 -4.44 9.82
N GLU A 187 2.56 -3.97 9.03
CA GLU A 187 3.41 -2.87 9.44
C GLU A 187 2.60 -1.58 9.53
N ARG A 188 2.86 -0.82 10.59
CA ARG A 188 2.26 0.49 10.85
C ARG A 188 3.37 1.46 11.25
N ALA A 189 3.19 2.74 10.91
CA ALA A 189 4.02 3.81 11.42
C ALA A 189 3.17 5.00 11.84
N ASP A 190 3.37 5.46 13.07
CA ASP A 190 2.90 6.77 13.50
C ASP A 190 3.84 7.86 12.98
N ALA A 191 3.48 9.13 13.19
CA ALA A 191 4.29 10.27 12.77
C ALA A 191 5.72 10.22 13.33
N LYS A 192 5.90 9.72 14.57
CA LYS A 192 7.21 9.60 15.21
C LYS A 192 8.09 8.57 14.50
N LYS A 193 7.56 7.39 14.20
CA LYS A 193 8.27 6.35 13.45
C LYS A 193 8.56 6.80 12.02
N LEU A 194 7.60 7.46 11.36
CA LEU A 194 7.79 7.96 10.00
C LEU A 194 8.89 9.04 9.92
N ARG A 195 8.96 9.97 10.89
CA ARG A 195 10.07 10.93 11.01
C ARG A 195 11.43 10.24 11.07
N ARG A 196 11.55 9.18 11.87
CA ARG A 196 12.80 8.41 11.99
C ARG A 196 13.19 7.76 10.67
N LEU A 197 12.22 7.22 9.92
CA LEU A 197 12.46 6.64 8.59
C LEU A 197 12.95 7.70 7.60
N ILE A 198 12.31 8.86 7.55
CA ILE A 198 12.70 9.98 6.69
C ILE A 198 14.13 10.44 7.03
N ALA A 199 14.43 10.65 8.31
CA ALA A 199 15.77 11.06 8.76
C ALA A 199 16.86 10.03 8.38
N ALA A 200 16.57 8.74 8.54
CA ALA A 200 17.49 7.68 8.14
C ALA A 200 17.74 7.68 6.63
N THR A 201 16.71 7.88 5.80
CA THR A 201 16.86 7.98 4.33
C THR A 201 17.72 9.17 3.92
N LEU A 202 17.53 10.35 4.53
CA LEU A 202 18.33 11.55 4.24
C LEU A 202 19.80 11.38 4.67
N THR A 203 20.05 10.71 5.80
CA THR A 203 21.41 10.43 6.27
C THR A 203 22.17 9.53 5.30
N LEU A 204 21.51 8.50 4.77
CA LEU A 204 22.09 7.59 3.77
C LEU A 204 22.38 8.30 2.45
N ALA A 205 21.51 9.21 2.00
CA ALA A 205 21.73 10.02 0.80
C ALA A 205 22.98 10.90 0.94
N ASN A 206 23.13 11.58 2.08
CA ASN A 206 24.29 12.45 2.35
C ASN A 206 25.62 11.68 2.44
N SER A 207 25.59 10.39 2.81
CA SER A 207 26.78 9.54 2.87
C SER A 207 27.25 8.99 1.51
N ARG A 208 26.41 9.07 0.46
CA ARG A 208 26.69 8.55 -0.89
C ARG A 208 27.15 9.62 -1.88
N SER A 209 27.08 10.90 -1.53
CA SER A 209 27.66 11.97 -2.34
C SER A 209 29.20 11.87 -2.31
N PRO A 210 29.90 11.78 -3.46
CA PRO A 210 31.35 11.83 -3.48
C PRO A 210 31.82 13.16 -2.88
N LYS A 211 32.87 13.12 -2.06
CA LYS A 211 33.72 14.30 -1.90
C LYS A 211 34.31 14.58 -3.28
N ASP A 212 34.10 15.81 -3.76
CA ASP A 212 34.73 16.36 -4.96
C ASP A 212 36.25 16.09 -5.00
#